data_AF-A0A8J5ZPH2-F1
#
_entry.id   AF-A0A8J5ZPH2-F1
#
_cell.length_a   1.000
_cell.length_b   1.000
_cell.length_c   1.000
_cell.angle_alpha   90.00
_cell.angle_beta   90.00
_cell.angle_gamma   90.00
#
_symmetry.space_group_name_H-M   'P 1'
#
loop_
_entity.id
_entity.type
_entity.pdbx_description
1 polymer ?
#
loop_
_entity_poly.entity_id
_entity_poly.type
_entity_poly.pdbx_seq_one_letter_code
_entity_poly.pdbx_strand_id
1 'polypeptide(L)'
;MASAPSKLYADDVSLVVVLLDTNPFFWSSSSLSFSQFLSHVLAFLNAILTLNQLNQVVVIATGYNSCDYVFDSSSDLNRSFENGRMPVMCSSLLQKLEEFLIKDEQLSKEEPEGKIKSSLFSGSLSMALCCILSGVLMRHYFFDRVFRSGALHPHPRGSPDGPEQYVAIMNAIFSAQRSSVPIDSCYLGSQNSAFLQQASYITGGVHHKPQNLDGLFQYLMTIFATDLHSRSFIHLPKPVGVDFRASCFCHKSTIDMGYICSVCLSIFCKHHKKCSTCGSVFGQAQSEAASASDKKRKTPET
;
A
#
# COMPACT_ATOMS: atom_id res chain seq x y z
N MET A 1 48.29 -0.78 -2.16
CA MET A 1 47.01 -1.45 -2.50
C MET A 1 45.92 -0.41 -2.36
N ALA A 2 45.40 0.08 -3.49
CA ALA A 2 44.30 1.04 -3.47
C ALA A 2 43.04 0.33 -2.94
N SER A 3 42.38 0.95 -1.96
CA SER A 3 41.10 0.49 -1.42
C SER A 3 40.06 0.42 -2.54
N ALA A 4 39.41 -0.73 -2.67
CA ALA A 4 38.30 -0.92 -3.60
C ALA A 4 37.19 0.12 -3.31
N PRO A 5 36.52 0.66 -4.34
CA PRO A 5 35.46 1.64 -4.14
C PRO A 5 34.28 0.98 -3.43
N SER A 6 33.92 1.50 -2.26
CA SER A 6 32.82 1.05 -1.39
C SER A 6 31.42 1.12 -2.04
N LYS A 7 31.31 1.59 -3.28
CA LYS A 7 30.04 1.67 -4.04
C LYS A 7 29.53 0.34 -4.57
N LEU A 8 30.37 -0.69 -4.71
CA LEU A 8 29.96 -1.97 -5.31
C LEU A 8 29.20 -2.90 -4.35
N TYR A 9 29.32 -2.72 -3.03
CA TYR A 9 28.67 -3.58 -2.02
C TYR A 9 27.36 -3.01 -1.46
N ALA A 10 27.02 -1.76 -1.79
CA ALA A 10 25.79 -1.12 -1.28
C ALA A 10 24.52 -1.66 -1.96
N ASP A 11 24.66 -2.37 -3.09
CA ASP A 11 23.55 -2.83 -3.91
C ASP A 11 22.93 -4.17 -3.46
N ASP A 12 23.58 -4.91 -2.56
CA ASP A 12 23.13 -6.27 -2.21
C ASP A 12 22.15 -6.31 -1.04
N VAL A 13 21.89 -5.18 -0.36
CA VAL A 13 21.07 -5.18 0.84
C VAL A 13 19.66 -4.67 0.60
N SER A 14 18.69 -5.55 0.81
CA SER A 14 17.27 -5.27 0.65
C SER A 14 16.55 -5.16 1.99
N LEU A 15 15.71 -4.13 2.14
CA LEU A 15 14.67 -4.07 3.15
C LEU A 15 13.35 -4.50 2.50
N VAL A 16 12.75 -5.56 3.03
CA VAL A 16 11.44 -6.05 2.58
C VAL A 16 10.40 -5.74 3.65
N VAL A 17 9.44 -4.90 3.31
CA VAL A 17 8.26 -4.65 4.14
C VAL A 17 7.10 -5.47 3.58
N VAL A 18 6.50 -6.32 4.42
CA VAL A 18 5.38 -7.17 4.03
C VAL A 18 4.14 -6.74 4.77
N LEU A 19 3.10 -6.38 4.02
CA LEU A 19 1.77 -6.13 4.54
C LEU A 19 0.96 -7.43 4.45
N LEU A 20 0.59 -7.97 5.61
CA LEU A 20 -0.24 -9.17 5.72
C LEU A 20 -1.68 -8.78 6.01
N ASP A 21 -2.58 -9.12 5.10
CA ASP A 21 -4.01 -8.97 5.34
C ASP A 21 -4.54 -10.13 6.19
N THR A 22 -5.00 -9.80 7.39
CA THR A 22 -5.53 -10.76 8.37
C THR A 22 -7.05 -10.78 8.41
N ASN A 23 -7.74 -10.27 7.38
CA ASN A 23 -9.19 -10.17 7.33
C ASN A 23 -9.87 -11.56 7.52
N PRO A 24 -10.58 -11.80 8.66
CA PRO A 24 -11.17 -13.10 8.96
C PRO A 24 -12.30 -13.49 8.00
N PHE A 25 -12.98 -12.52 7.37
CA PHE A 25 -14.06 -12.79 6.42
C PHE A 25 -13.55 -13.41 5.11
N PHE A 26 -12.34 -13.05 4.68
CA PHE A 26 -11.72 -13.72 3.54
C PHE A 26 -11.24 -15.11 3.91
N TRP A 27 -10.49 -15.22 5.00
CA TRP A 27 -9.84 -16.48 5.38
C TRP A 27 -10.81 -17.59 5.80
N SER A 28 -12.04 -17.23 6.18
CA SER A 28 -13.13 -18.18 6.43
C SER A 28 -13.78 -18.73 5.16
N SER A 29 -13.63 -18.06 4.02
CA SER A 29 -14.26 -18.42 2.76
C SER A 29 -13.26 -18.81 1.65
N SER A 30 -11.96 -18.64 1.89
CA SER A 30 -10.90 -18.99 0.95
C SER A 30 -10.67 -20.51 0.89
N SER A 31 -10.24 -21.00 -0.27
CA SER A 31 -9.85 -22.41 -0.43
C SER A 31 -8.53 -22.75 0.28
N LEU A 32 -7.64 -21.77 0.40
CA LEU A 32 -6.39 -21.86 1.17
C LEU A 32 -6.64 -21.44 2.61
N SER A 33 -6.25 -22.28 3.58
CA SER A 33 -6.34 -21.89 5.00
C SER A 33 -5.33 -20.80 5.35
N PHE A 34 -5.66 -19.95 6.32
CA PHE A 34 -4.73 -18.92 6.79
C PHE A 34 -3.40 -19.50 7.30
N SER A 35 -3.42 -20.67 7.95
CA SER A 35 -2.22 -21.35 8.42
C SER A 35 -1.29 -21.78 7.27
N GLN A 36 -1.84 -22.35 6.20
CA GLN A 36 -1.05 -22.72 5.02
C GLN A 36 -0.50 -21.48 4.31
N PHE A 37 -1.32 -20.43 4.16
CA PHE A 37 -0.86 -19.15 3.64
C PHE A 37 0.33 -18.61 4.44
N LEU A 38 0.21 -18.59 5.76
CA LEU A 38 1.25 -18.09 6.65
C LEU A 38 2.51 -18.95 6.57
N SER A 39 2.38 -20.28 6.43
CA SER A 39 3.51 -21.18 6.20
C SER A 39 4.27 -20.82 4.92
N HIS A 40 3.57 -20.56 3.81
CA HIS A 40 4.20 -20.13 2.56
C HIS A 40 4.89 -18.76 2.69
N VAL A 41 4.24 -17.80 3.36
CA VAL A 41 4.83 -16.48 3.63
C VAL A 41 6.07 -16.59 4.50
N LEU A 42 6.03 -17.37 5.58
CA LEU A 42 7.16 -17.57 6.48
C LEU A 42 8.33 -18.23 5.75
N ALA A 43 8.08 -19.27 4.96
CA ALA A 43 9.11 -19.90 4.13
C ALA A 43 9.74 -18.89 3.15
N PHE A 44 8.92 -18.01 2.59
CA PHE A 44 9.36 -16.96 1.67
C PHE A 44 10.19 -15.87 2.38
N LEU A 45 9.77 -15.39 3.55
CA LEU A 45 10.54 -14.45 4.37
C LEU A 45 11.89 -15.04 4.78
N ASN A 46 11.89 -16.31 5.20
CA ASN A 46 13.11 -17.04 5.54
C ASN A 46 14.04 -17.13 4.32
N ALA A 47 13.50 -17.40 3.13
CA ALA A 47 14.30 -17.41 1.91
C ALA A 47 14.98 -16.04 1.66
N ILE A 48 14.28 -14.92 1.82
CA ILE A 48 14.89 -13.58 1.67
C ILE A 48 16.03 -13.36 2.66
N LEU A 49 15.82 -13.72 3.93
CA LEU A 49 16.84 -13.58 4.98
C LEU A 49 18.04 -14.49 4.71
N THR A 50 17.86 -15.62 4.03
CA THR A 50 18.97 -16.50 3.60
C THR A 50 19.71 -15.99 2.37
N LEU A 51 19.09 -15.19 1.51
CA LEU A 51 19.74 -14.65 0.30
C LEU A 51 20.89 -13.71 0.66
N ASN A 52 20.73 -12.88 1.69
CA ASN A 52 21.80 -12.03 2.22
C ASN A 52 21.61 -11.80 3.72
N GLN A 53 22.68 -11.98 4.50
CA GLN A 53 22.70 -11.78 5.95
C GLN A 53 22.37 -10.33 6.36
N LEU A 54 22.59 -9.36 5.48
CA LEU A 54 22.27 -7.96 5.72
C LEU A 54 20.82 -7.59 5.40
N ASN A 55 20.07 -8.49 4.75
CA ASN A 55 18.66 -8.26 4.43
C ASN A 55 17.85 -8.07 5.71
N GLN A 56 16.89 -7.15 5.63
CA GLN A 56 15.98 -6.87 6.72
C GLN A 56 14.56 -7.14 6.25
N VAL A 57 13.76 -7.70 7.15
CA VAL A 57 12.34 -7.95 6.95
C VAL A 57 11.56 -7.25 8.05
N VAL A 58 10.52 -6.52 7.64
CA VAL A 58 9.51 -5.94 8.52
C VAL A 58 8.16 -6.47 8.07
N VAL A 59 7.32 -6.91 9.02
CA VAL A 59 5.97 -7.40 8.75
C VAL A 59 4.98 -6.55 9.52
N ILE A 60 4.01 -6.01 8.79
CA ILE A 60 2.90 -5.23 9.33
C ILE A 60 1.62 -6.01 9.06
N ALA A 61 0.84 -6.28 10.11
CA ALA A 61 -0.48 -6.87 9.94
C ALA A 61 -1.51 -5.78 9.67
N THR A 62 -2.41 -6.06 8.74
CA THR A 62 -3.55 -5.23 8.39
C THR A 62 -4.81 -6.01 8.77
N GLY A 63 -5.41 -5.61 9.88
CA GLY A 63 -6.68 -6.15 10.34
C GLY A 63 -7.88 -5.38 9.80
N TYR A 64 -9.03 -5.62 10.41
CA TYR A 64 -10.28 -4.94 10.06
C TYR A 64 -10.41 -3.60 10.81
N ASN A 65 -9.93 -3.52 12.06
CA ASN A 65 -10.05 -2.32 12.90
C ASN A 65 -8.72 -1.65 13.22
N SER A 66 -7.61 -2.36 13.05
CA SER A 66 -6.27 -1.86 13.35
C SER A 66 -5.23 -2.35 12.33
N CYS A 67 -4.09 -1.68 12.31
CA CYS A 67 -2.88 -2.14 11.63
C CYS A 67 -1.68 -1.87 12.54
N ASP A 68 -0.78 -2.83 12.69
CA ASP A 68 0.35 -2.72 13.60
C ASP A 68 1.57 -3.53 13.14
N TYR A 69 2.75 -3.18 13.67
CA TYR A 69 4.00 -3.91 13.45
C TYR A 69 3.97 -5.25 14.19
N VAL A 70 4.00 -6.33 13.43
CA VAL A 70 4.06 -7.69 13.98
C VAL A 70 5.50 -8.14 14.12
N PHE A 71 6.37 -7.77 13.19
CA PHE A 71 7.74 -8.27 13.18
C PHE A 71 8.71 -7.25 12.60
N ASP A 72 9.88 -7.14 13.22
CA ASP A 72 11.00 -6.34 12.74
C ASP A 72 12.31 -7.06 13.05
N SER A 73 12.97 -7.52 11.99
CA SER A 73 14.27 -8.19 12.07
C SER A 73 15.38 -7.34 12.69
N SER A 74 15.29 -6.01 12.63
CA SER A 74 16.33 -5.12 13.17
C SER A 74 16.24 -4.99 14.70
N SER A 75 15.03 -5.00 15.24
CA SER A 75 14.75 -4.93 16.68
C SER A 75 15.08 -6.24 17.42
N ASP A 76 14.87 -7.39 16.76
CA ASP A 76 15.05 -8.72 17.37
C ASP A 76 16.51 -9.26 17.32
N LEU A 77 17.46 -8.54 16.69
CA LEU A 77 18.89 -8.88 16.67
C LEU A 77 19.56 -8.94 18.05
N ASN A 78 18.94 -8.35 19.08
CA ASN A 78 19.48 -8.26 20.43
C ASN A 78 19.13 -9.46 21.35
N ARG A 79 18.30 -10.43 20.92
CA ARG A 79 17.96 -11.61 21.74
C ARG A 79 18.84 -12.82 21.40
N SER A 80 19.68 -13.16 22.38
CA SER A 80 20.60 -14.29 22.56
C SER A 80 20.63 -15.43 21.54
N PHE A 81 21.86 -15.67 21.08
CA PHE A 81 22.32 -16.72 20.16
C PHE A 81 22.54 -18.07 20.87
N GLU A 82 21.50 -18.90 21.03
CA GLU A 82 21.73 -20.30 21.47
C GLU A 82 20.97 -21.39 20.72
N ASN A 83 19.95 -21.06 19.92
CA ASN A 83 19.36 -22.01 18.96
C ASN A 83 19.10 -21.26 17.66
N GLY A 84 19.38 -21.90 16.52
CA GLY A 84 19.54 -21.25 15.21
C GLY A 84 18.59 -20.06 14.94
N ARG A 85 19.09 -19.02 14.25
CA ARG A 85 18.36 -17.76 14.02
C ARG A 85 16.95 -17.93 13.41
N MET A 86 16.68 -19.02 12.69
CA MET A 86 15.48 -19.18 11.86
C MET A 86 14.21 -19.60 12.63
N PRO A 87 14.21 -20.66 13.47
CA PRO A 87 12.99 -21.12 14.15
C PRO A 87 12.47 -20.11 15.18
N VAL A 88 13.37 -19.37 15.84
CA VAL A 88 13.03 -18.37 16.86
C VAL A 88 12.24 -17.21 16.26
N MET A 89 12.61 -16.77 15.05
CA MET A 89 11.94 -15.66 14.33
C MET A 89 10.52 -16.04 13.90
N CYS A 90 10.32 -17.26 13.40
CA CYS A 90 8.98 -17.75 13.09
C CYS A 90 8.10 -17.81 14.35
N SER A 91 8.64 -18.28 15.48
CA SER A 91 7.88 -18.34 16.73
C SER A 91 7.50 -16.96 17.28
N SER A 92 8.40 -15.98 17.24
CA SER A 92 8.12 -14.62 17.72
C SER A 92 7.11 -13.90 16.83
N LEU A 93 7.20 -14.08 15.50
CA LEU A 93 6.24 -13.54 14.55
C LEU A 93 4.84 -14.14 14.78
N LEU A 94 4.74 -15.47 14.93
CA LEU A 94 3.47 -16.13 15.19
C LEU A 94 2.83 -15.66 16.49
N GLN A 95 3.61 -15.53 17.56
CA GLN A 95 3.10 -15.04 18.85
C GLN A 95 2.58 -13.60 18.74
N LYS A 96 3.37 -12.68 18.15
CA LYS A 96 2.94 -11.28 17.98
C LYS A 96 1.73 -11.16 17.05
N LEU A 97 1.63 -12.02 16.04
CA LEU A 97 0.48 -12.07 15.15
C LEU A 97 -0.78 -12.53 15.88
N GLU A 98 -0.68 -13.55 16.73
CA GLU A 98 -1.78 -14.01 17.58
C GLU A 98 -2.24 -12.91 18.55
N GLU A 99 -1.30 -12.23 19.22
CA GLU A 99 -1.59 -11.07 20.08
C GLU A 99 -2.30 -9.94 19.30
N PHE A 100 -1.89 -9.68 18.06
CA PHE A 100 -2.54 -8.71 17.17
C PHE A 100 -3.97 -9.11 16.83
N LEU A 101 -4.20 -10.37 16.44
CA LEU A 101 -5.53 -10.88 16.09
C LEU A 101 -6.51 -10.78 17.27
N ILE A 102 -6.05 -11.12 18.47
CA ILE A 102 -6.87 -11.01 19.70
C ILE A 102 -7.26 -9.56 19.96
N LYS A 103 -6.32 -8.61 19.81
CA LYS A 103 -6.59 -7.18 19.98
C LYS A 103 -7.57 -6.65 18.93
N ASP A 104 -7.41 -7.03 17.66
CA ASP A 104 -8.28 -6.59 16.57
C ASP A 104 -9.73 -7.13 16.74
N GLU A 105 -9.88 -8.34 17.28
CA GLU A 105 -11.19 -8.91 17.64
C GLU A 105 -11.85 -8.16 18.81
N GLN A 106 -11.10 -7.80 19.85
CA GLN A 106 -11.62 -7.04 20.99
C GLN A 106 -12.17 -5.67 20.56
N LEU A 107 -11.45 -4.98 19.67
CA LEU A 107 -11.87 -3.69 19.10
C LEU A 107 -13.13 -3.81 18.23
N SER A 108 -13.43 -5.00 17.71
CA SER A 108 -14.66 -5.24 16.92
C SER A 108 -15.93 -5.20 17.78
N LYS A 109 -15.82 -5.48 19.09
CA LYS A 109 -16.98 -5.62 19.99
C LYS A 109 -17.50 -4.27 20.52
N GLU A 110 -16.78 -3.17 20.31
CA GLU A 110 -17.10 -1.85 20.87
C GLU A 110 -17.86 -0.92 19.92
N GLU A 111 -18.06 -1.29 18.65
CA GLU A 111 -18.57 -0.37 17.61
C GLU A 111 -19.98 -0.75 17.09
N PRO A 112 -20.87 0.23 16.88
CA PRO A 112 -22.26 -0.02 16.47
C PRO A 112 -22.37 -0.57 15.04
N GLU A 113 -23.25 -1.56 14.87
CA GLU A 113 -23.61 -2.19 13.61
C GLU A 113 -24.12 -1.15 12.58
N GLY A 114 -23.50 -1.10 11.39
CA GLY A 114 -24.07 -0.37 10.25
C GLY A 114 -23.10 0.40 9.36
N LYS A 115 -21.84 0.62 9.77
CA LYS A 115 -20.82 1.18 8.87
C LYS A 115 -20.07 0.09 8.12
N ILE A 116 -20.11 0.18 6.79
CA ILE A 116 -19.32 -0.64 5.88
C ILE A 116 -17.86 -0.22 6.03
N LYS A 117 -17.09 -0.88 6.91
CA LYS A 117 -15.67 -0.58 7.07
C LYS A 117 -14.88 -1.32 5.98
N SER A 118 -14.01 -0.58 5.30
CA SER A 118 -13.02 -1.14 4.37
C SER A 118 -11.74 -1.45 5.16
N SER A 119 -11.03 -2.52 4.79
CA SER A 119 -9.72 -2.91 5.36
C SER A 119 -8.82 -1.67 5.53
N LEU A 120 -8.12 -1.49 6.64
CA LEU A 120 -7.27 -0.30 6.91
C LEU A 120 -5.96 -0.24 6.09
N PHE A 121 -6.03 -0.65 4.84
CA PHE A 121 -4.91 -0.76 3.92
C PHE A 121 -4.16 0.57 3.72
N SER A 122 -4.87 1.70 3.69
CA SER A 122 -4.22 3.01 3.63
C SER A 122 -3.32 3.30 4.84
N GLY A 123 -3.71 2.81 6.01
CA GLY A 123 -2.96 2.97 7.25
C GLY A 123 -1.68 2.14 7.23
N SER A 124 -1.78 0.85 6.87
CA SER A 124 -0.62 -0.04 6.81
C SER A 124 0.39 0.37 5.73
N LEU A 125 -0.07 0.83 4.57
CA LEU A 125 0.80 1.37 3.51
C LEU A 125 1.52 2.64 3.98
N SER A 126 0.83 3.53 4.71
CA SER A 126 1.45 4.72 5.29
C SER A 126 2.49 4.36 6.37
N MET A 127 2.21 3.35 7.20
CA MET A 127 3.16 2.84 8.19
C MET A 127 4.39 2.23 7.52
N ALA A 128 4.21 1.42 6.47
CA ALA A 128 5.29 0.86 5.68
C ALA A 128 6.20 1.96 5.11
N LEU A 129 5.61 2.97 4.46
CA LEU A 129 6.37 4.10 3.93
C LEU A 129 7.06 4.90 5.03
N CYS A 130 6.41 5.12 6.17
CA CYS A 130 7.04 5.79 7.30
C CYS A 130 8.23 4.99 7.84
N CYS A 131 8.11 3.67 7.98
CA CYS A 131 9.20 2.78 8.39
C CYS A 131 10.39 2.89 7.41
N ILE A 132 10.11 2.80 6.11
CA ILE A 132 11.10 2.92 5.03
C ILE A 132 11.81 4.29 5.06
N LEU A 133 11.05 5.37 5.25
CA LEU A 133 11.55 6.75 5.20
C LEU A 133 12.16 7.22 6.53
N SER A 134 11.76 6.65 7.65
CA SER A 134 12.31 6.93 8.98
C SER A 134 13.60 6.14 9.23
N GLY A 135 13.70 4.93 8.68
CA GLY A 135 14.91 4.12 8.66
C GLY A 135 16.02 4.65 7.74
N VAL A 136 15.96 5.92 7.33
CA VAL A 136 16.96 6.58 6.46
C VAL A 136 18.26 6.80 7.23
N LEU A 137 19.01 5.70 7.34
CA LEU A 137 20.43 5.68 7.03
C LEU A 137 20.70 4.44 6.16
N MET A 138 20.75 4.68 4.84
CA MET A 138 21.47 3.87 3.84
C MET A 138 20.91 2.46 3.55
N ARG A 139 19.86 2.33 2.74
CA ARG A 139 19.64 1.11 1.94
C ARG A 139 18.74 1.36 0.73
N HIS A 140 19.10 0.76 -0.41
CA HIS A 140 18.67 1.16 -1.75
C HIS A 140 17.52 0.33 -2.35
N TYR A 141 16.99 -0.68 -1.64
CA TYR A 141 15.94 -1.55 -2.17
C TYR A 141 14.84 -1.77 -1.15
N PHE A 142 13.66 -1.28 -1.47
CA PHE A 142 12.45 -1.38 -0.67
C PHE A 142 11.40 -2.15 -1.45
N PHE A 143 10.83 -3.17 -0.83
CA PHE A 143 9.65 -3.85 -1.36
C PHE A 143 8.51 -3.65 -0.38
N ASP A 144 7.44 -2.98 -0.79
CA ASP A 144 6.16 -3.08 -0.10
C ASP A 144 5.38 -4.21 -0.78
N ARG A 145 5.30 -5.37 -0.11
CA ARG A 145 4.59 -6.54 -0.62
C ARG A 145 3.25 -6.64 0.06
N VAL A 146 2.22 -6.31 -0.69
CA VAL A 146 0.85 -6.38 -0.20
C VAL A 146 0.28 -7.75 -0.53
N PHE A 147 0.10 -8.57 0.50
CA PHE A 147 -0.74 -9.76 0.40
C PHE A 147 -2.14 -9.38 0.85
N ARG A 148 -2.98 -9.02 -0.13
CA ARG A 148 -4.37 -8.62 0.17
C ARG A 148 -5.33 -9.75 -0.13
N SER A 149 -6.21 -9.93 0.83
CA SER A 149 -7.24 -10.94 0.88
C SER A 149 -8.55 -10.24 0.53
N GLY A 150 -9.21 -10.70 -0.54
CA GLY A 150 -10.40 -10.03 -1.04
C GLY A 150 -11.54 -10.01 -0.03
N ALA A 151 -12.29 -8.91 0.08
CA ALA A 151 -13.49 -8.92 0.90
C ALA A 151 -14.55 -9.84 0.27
N LEU A 152 -14.77 -11.04 0.82
CA LEU A 152 -15.97 -11.83 0.52
C LEU A 152 -17.08 -11.42 1.52
N HIS A 153 -17.76 -10.31 1.21
CA HIS A 153 -19.04 -9.98 1.87
C HIS A 153 -20.18 -10.73 1.14
N PRO A 154 -21.26 -11.14 1.83
CA PRO A 154 -22.40 -11.86 1.27
C PRO A 154 -23.31 -11.03 0.33
N HIS A 155 -22.80 -9.92 -0.21
CA HIS A 155 -23.46 -9.15 -1.26
C HIS A 155 -22.43 -8.87 -2.36
N PRO A 156 -22.80 -9.01 -3.66
CA PRO A 156 -21.90 -8.74 -4.78
C PRO A 156 -21.61 -7.24 -4.80
N ARG A 157 -20.55 -6.82 -4.11
CA ARG A 157 -20.03 -5.46 -4.17
C ARG A 157 -19.11 -5.36 -5.38
N GLY A 158 -19.32 -4.33 -6.21
CA GLY A 158 -18.28 -3.86 -7.11
C GLY A 158 -17.04 -3.49 -6.30
N SER A 159 -15.86 -3.82 -6.87
CA SER A 159 -14.50 -3.68 -6.34
C SER A 159 -14.30 -3.87 -4.81
N PRO A 160 -13.42 -4.79 -4.36
CA PRO A 160 -13.12 -5.05 -2.93
C PRO A 160 -12.46 -3.86 -2.20
N ASP A 161 -12.30 -2.75 -2.88
CA ASP A 161 -11.73 -1.50 -2.44
C ASP A 161 -12.85 -0.50 -2.11
N GLY A 162 -13.02 -0.18 -0.83
CA GLY A 162 -13.93 0.88 -0.44
C GLY A 162 -13.44 2.22 -1.00
N PRO A 163 -14.24 2.97 -1.77
CA PRO A 163 -13.78 4.19 -2.42
C PRO A 163 -13.51 5.33 -1.41
N GLU A 164 -13.85 5.12 -0.13
CA GLU A 164 -13.53 6.04 0.96
C GLU A 164 -12.03 6.18 1.20
N GLN A 165 -11.25 5.14 0.90
CA GLN A 165 -9.81 5.11 1.12
C GLN A 165 -9.00 5.58 -0.09
N TYR A 166 -9.67 5.88 -1.21
CA TYR A 166 -9.03 6.25 -2.48
C TYR A 166 -7.95 7.32 -2.30
N VAL A 167 -8.31 8.44 -1.66
CA VAL A 167 -7.41 9.60 -1.52
C VAL A 167 -6.18 9.23 -0.69
N ALA A 168 -6.38 8.51 0.42
CA ALA A 168 -5.29 8.12 1.30
C ALA A 168 -4.35 7.13 0.61
N ILE A 169 -4.89 6.12 -0.08
CA ILE A 169 -4.12 5.13 -0.83
C ILE A 169 -3.34 5.81 -1.97
N MET A 170 -3.99 6.66 -2.76
CA MET A 170 -3.33 7.34 -3.88
C MET A 170 -2.23 8.30 -3.42
N ASN A 171 -2.47 9.05 -2.34
CA ASN A 171 -1.42 9.91 -1.76
C ASN A 171 -0.21 9.10 -1.31
N ALA A 172 -0.44 7.93 -0.72
CA ALA A 172 0.63 7.05 -0.28
C ALA A 172 1.37 6.43 -1.49
N ILE A 173 0.67 6.00 -2.55
CA ILE A 173 1.27 5.52 -3.81
C ILE A 173 2.12 6.60 -4.47
N PHE A 174 1.63 7.84 -4.58
CA PHE A 174 2.42 8.94 -5.15
C PHE A 174 3.63 9.30 -4.28
N SER A 175 3.51 9.14 -2.96
CA SER A 175 4.64 9.31 -2.04
C SER A 175 5.69 8.21 -2.25
N ALA A 176 5.25 6.96 -2.41
CA ALA A 176 6.11 5.81 -2.73
C ALA A 176 6.84 6.02 -4.07
N GLN A 177 6.11 6.47 -5.10
CA GLN A 177 6.68 6.79 -6.42
C GLN A 177 7.76 7.86 -6.32
N ARG A 178 7.52 8.94 -5.56
CA ARG A 178 8.51 10.01 -5.36
C ARG A 178 9.77 9.52 -4.64
N SER A 179 9.61 8.58 -3.73
CA SER A 179 10.72 7.92 -3.02
C SER A 179 11.31 6.73 -3.77
N SER A 180 10.87 6.47 -5.02
CA SER A 180 11.33 5.34 -5.85
C SER A 180 11.19 3.97 -5.16
N VAL A 181 10.14 3.80 -4.36
CA VAL A 181 9.82 2.53 -3.69
C VAL A 181 8.83 1.76 -4.57
N PRO A 182 9.22 0.62 -5.19
CA PRO A 182 8.29 -0.22 -5.94
C PRO A 182 7.32 -0.93 -4.98
N ILE A 183 6.03 -0.86 -5.31
CA ILE A 183 4.96 -1.57 -4.59
C ILE A 183 4.59 -2.81 -5.39
N ASP A 184 4.89 -3.98 -4.84
CA ASP A 184 4.47 -5.25 -5.41
C ASP A 184 3.20 -5.73 -4.72
N SER A 185 2.29 -6.28 -5.51
CA SER A 185 1.01 -6.74 -4.98
C SER A 185 0.71 -8.16 -5.42
N CYS A 186 0.44 -9.01 -4.43
CA CYS A 186 -0.06 -10.36 -4.63
C CYS A 186 -1.50 -10.39 -4.11
N TYR A 187 -2.45 -10.51 -5.05
CA TYR A 187 -3.86 -10.48 -4.70
C TYR A 187 -4.46 -11.89 -4.72
N LEU A 188 -5.04 -12.32 -3.60
CA LEU A 188 -5.54 -13.70 -3.43
C LEU A 188 -7.06 -13.85 -3.65
N GLY A 189 -7.77 -12.76 -3.90
CA GLY A 189 -9.23 -12.76 -4.06
C GLY A 189 -9.74 -13.07 -5.47
N SER A 190 -11.07 -13.18 -5.60
CA SER A 190 -11.75 -13.52 -6.85
C SER A 190 -11.70 -12.39 -7.90
N GLN A 191 -11.75 -11.11 -7.50
CA GLN A 191 -11.70 -9.95 -8.40
C GLN A 191 -10.47 -9.09 -8.14
N ASN A 192 -9.75 -8.69 -9.19
CA ASN A 192 -8.57 -7.84 -9.02
C ASN A 192 -8.91 -6.51 -8.32
N SER A 193 -7.98 -6.03 -7.49
CA SER A 193 -8.05 -4.70 -6.89
C SER A 193 -7.51 -3.66 -7.87
N ALA A 194 -8.34 -2.69 -8.25
CA ALA A 194 -7.93 -1.59 -9.12
C ALA A 194 -6.86 -0.72 -8.46
N PHE A 195 -6.94 -0.50 -7.14
CA PHE A 195 -5.94 0.28 -6.40
C PHE A 195 -4.57 -0.39 -6.38
N LEU A 196 -4.50 -1.71 -6.15
CA LEU A 196 -3.22 -2.42 -6.16
C LEU A 196 -2.62 -2.49 -7.57
N GLN A 197 -3.45 -2.62 -8.60
CA GLN A 197 -2.99 -2.54 -9.98
C GLN A 197 -2.40 -1.17 -10.33
N GLN A 198 -3.10 -0.10 -9.93
CA GLN A 198 -2.60 1.27 -10.08
C GLN A 198 -1.31 1.48 -9.28
N ALA A 199 -1.25 0.99 -8.03
CA ALA A 199 -0.08 1.10 -7.17
C ALA A 199 1.18 0.51 -7.82
N SER A 200 1.08 -0.75 -8.27
CA SER A 200 2.19 -1.43 -8.93
C SER A 200 2.56 -0.76 -10.26
N TYR A 201 1.59 -0.31 -11.06
CA TYR A 201 1.88 0.41 -12.30
C TYR A 201 2.59 1.76 -12.07
N ILE A 202 2.10 2.58 -11.14
CA ILE A 202 2.63 3.93 -10.88
C ILE A 202 4.03 3.87 -10.27
N THR A 203 4.29 2.88 -9.41
CA THR A 203 5.58 2.71 -8.73
C THR A 203 6.58 1.86 -9.51
N GLY A 204 6.18 1.23 -10.61
CA GLY A 204 7.03 0.30 -11.37
C GLY A 204 7.20 -1.07 -10.72
N GLY A 205 6.31 -1.44 -9.78
CA GLY A 205 6.23 -2.77 -9.18
C GLY A 205 5.43 -3.77 -10.02
N VAL A 206 5.25 -4.97 -9.48
CA VAL A 206 4.55 -6.08 -10.14
C VAL A 206 3.24 -6.39 -9.41
N HIS A 207 2.15 -6.46 -10.18
CA HIS A 207 0.88 -6.99 -9.70
C HIS A 207 0.65 -8.39 -10.27
N HIS A 208 0.44 -9.37 -9.39
CA HIS A 208 0.12 -10.73 -9.82
C HIS A 208 -1.01 -11.33 -8.98
N LYS A 209 -1.92 -12.03 -9.67
CA LYS A 209 -2.96 -12.83 -9.06
C LYS A 209 -2.65 -14.31 -9.32
N PRO A 210 -2.29 -15.10 -8.30
CA PRO A 210 -2.07 -16.53 -8.45
C PRO A 210 -3.35 -17.23 -8.90
N GLN A 211 -3.25 -18.12 -9.89
CA GLN A 211 -4.39 -18.96 -10.33
C GLN A 211 -4.61 -20.15 -9.39
N ASN A 212 -3.52 -20.78 -8.96
CA ASN A 212 -3.53 -21.91 -8.04
C ASN A 212 -2.90 -21.49 -6.71
N LEU A 213 -3.69 -21.54 -5.64
CA LEU A 213 -3.23 -21.15 -4.30
C LEU A 213 -2.34 -22.22 -3.64
N ASP A 214 -2.47 -23.49 -4.01
CA ASP A 214 -1.61 -24.57 -3.50
C ASP A 214 -0.13 -24.39 -3.90
N GLY A 215 0.10 -23.71 -5.04
CA GLY A 215 1.43 -23.36 -5.54
C GLY A 215 1.90 -21.96 -5.12
N LEU A 216 1.29 -21.33 -4.12
CA LEU A 216 1.54 -19.92 -3.78
C LEU A 216 3.03 -19.62 -3.58
N PHE A 217 3.75 -20.48 -2.83
CA PHE A 217 5.18 -20.30 -2.57
C PHE A 217 6.01 -20.18 -3.86
N GLN A 218 5.67 -20.94 -4.91
CA GLN A 218 6.35 -20.83 -6.19
C GLN A 218 6.20 -19.44 -6.80
N TYR A 219 5.00 -18.84 -6.73
CA TYR A 219 4.78 -17.46 -7.18
C TYR A 219 5.55 -16.46 -6.31
N LEU A 220 5.54 -16.64 -4.99
CA LEU A 220 6.29 -15.79 -4.04
C LEU A 220 7.79 -15.74 -4.39
N MET A 221 8.40 -16.91 -4.60
CA MET A 221 9.81 -17.02 -4.92
C MET A 221 10.15 -16.52 -6.31
N THR A 222 9.34 -16.86 -7.32
CA THR A 222 9.69 -16.57 -8.72
C THR A 222 9.47 -15.11 -9.09
N ILE A 223 8.36 -14.53 -8.65
CA ILE A 223 7.97 -13.17 -9.06
C ILE A 223 8.45 -12.16 -8.06
N PHE A 224 8.21 -12.43 -6.78
CA PHE A 224 8.40 -11.42 -5.77
C PHE A 224 9.86 -11.47 -5.28
N ALA A 225 10.49 -12.61 -5.01
CA ALA A 225 11.83 -12.66 -4.37
C ALA A 225 12.96 -11.97 -5.16
N THR A 226 12.77 -11.69 -6.45
CA THR A 226 13.76 -10.98 -7.27
C THR A 226 13.98 -9.54 -6.82
N ASP A 227 15.25 -9.17 -6.64
CA ASP A 227 15.72 -7.80 -6.42
C ASP A 227 15.50 -6.92 -7.66
N LEU A 228 15.52 -5.59 -7.50
CA LEU A 228 15.18 -4.63 -8.55
C LEU A 228 16.14 -4.70 -9.75
N HIS A 229 17.42 -4.98 -9.52
CA HIS A 229 18.41 -5.13 -10.61
C HIS A 229 18.10 -6.37 -11.44
N SER A 230 17.85 -7.51 -10.79
CA SER A 230 17.49 -8.77 -11.46
C SER A 230 16.20 -8.66 -12.28
N ARG A 231 15.24 -7.80 -11.90
CA ARG A 231 14.02 -7.58 -12.68
C ARG A 231 14.28 -7.05 -14.09
N SER A 232 15.42 -6.38 -14.32
CA SER A 232 15.78 -5.90 -15.66
C SER A 232 16.21 -7.03 -16.59
N PHE A 233 16.65 -8.17 -16.03
CA PHE A 233 17.11 -9.34 -16.77
C PHE A 233 16.05 -10.46 -16.86
N ILE A 234 15.04 -10.43 -15.99
CA ILE A 234 13.99 -11.45 -15.92
C ILE A 234 12.68 -10.91 -16.50
N HIS A 235 12.04 -11.69 -17.37
CA HIS A 235 10.74 -11.32 -17.90
C HIS A 235 9.62 -11.59 -16.88
N LEU A 236 9.31 -10.58 -16.08
CA LEU A 236 8.22 -10.66 -15.10
C LEU A 236 6.84 -10.43 -15.74
N PRO A 237 5.75 -10.94 -15.11
CA PRO A 237 4.39 -10.69 -15.59
C PRO A 237 4.11 -9.19 -15.67
N LYS A 238 3.74 -8.71 -16.87
CA LYS A 238 3.38 -7.30 -17.05
C LYS A 238 1.97 -7.02 -16.52
N PRO A 239 1.73 -5.85 -15.91
CA PRO A 239 0.39 -5.46 -15.52
C PRO A 239 -0.49 -5.30 -16.78
N VAL A 240 -1.60 -6.02 -16.84
CA VAL A 240 -2.53 -5.99 -17.99
C VAL A 240 -3.78 -5.22 -17.59
N GLY A 241 -4.09 -4.14 -18.33
CA GLY A 241 -5.38 -3.45 -18.24
C GLY A 241 -5.67 -2.76 -16.91
N VAL A 242 -4.82 -1.81 -16.52
CA VAL A 242 -5.06 -0.98 -15.32
C VAL A 242 -6.22 -0.01 -15.60
N ASP A 243 -7.22 -0.02 -14.73
CA ASP A 243 -8.36 0.90 -14.79
C ASP A 243 -7.99 2.22 -14.10
N PHE A 244 -7.88 3.32 -14.86
CA PHE A 244 -7.59 4.66 -14.35
C PHE A 244 -8.84 5.55 -14.21
N ARG A 245 -10.03 4.98 -14.29
CA ARG A 245 -11.25 5.77 -14.21
C ARG A 245 -11.37 6.46 -12.85
N ALA A 246 -11.71 7.74 -12.91
CA ALA A 246 -11.92 8.53 -11.72
C ALA A 246 -13.18 8.08 -10.98
N SER A 247 -13.14 8.15 -9.65
CA SER A 247 -14.34 8.02 -8.81
C SER A 247 -14.90 9.39 -8.47
N CYS A 248 -16.20 9.58 -8.63
CA CYS A 248 -16.84 10.85 -8.33
C CYS A 248 -16.88 11.11 -6.81
N PHE A 249 -16.67 12.35 -6.37
CA PHE A 249 -16.75 12.71 -4.95
C PHE A 249 -18.19 12.72 -4.40
N CYS A 250 -19.22 12.73 -5.26
CA CYS A 250 -20.63 12.68 -4.86
C CYS A 250 -21.03 11.30 -4.33
N HIS A 251 -20.85 10.27 -5.16
CA HIS A 251 -21.36 8.91 -4.91
C HIS A 251 -20.24 7.90 -4.67
N LYS A 252 -18.98 8.32 -4.85
CA LYS A 252 -17.80 7.45 -4.75
C LYS A 252 -17.81 6.28 -5.74
N SER A 253 -18.57 6.42 -6.84
CA SER A 253 -18.62 5.46 -7.94
C SER A 253 -17.67 5.87 -9.06
N THR A 254 -17.13 4.88 -9.77
CA THR A 254 -16.33 5.10 -10.98
C THR A 254 -17.20 5.73 -12.08
N ILE A 255 -16.62 6.69 -12.81
CA ILE A 255 -17.27 7.40 -13.92
C ILE A 255 -16.33 7.48 -15.12
N ASP A 256 -16.89 7.42 -16.32
CA ASP A 256 -16.13 7.61 -17.56
C ASP A 256 -16.05 9.09 -17.97
N MET A 257 -17.13 9.85 -17.72
CA MET A 257 -17.24 11.29 -18.00
C MET A 257 -17.69 12.03 -16.74
N GLY A 258 -17.01 13.14 -16.41
CA GLY A 258 -17.29 13.93 -15.22
C GLY A 258 -16.97 15.41 -15.39
N TYR A 259 -17.46 16.21 -14.44
CA TYR A 259 -17.19 17.64 -14.33
C TYR A 259 -16.11 17.88 -13.28
N ILE A 260 -15.16 18.76 -13.57
CA ILE A 260 -14.02 19.04 -12.68
C ILE A 260 -14.18 20.46 -12.10
N CYS A 261 -13.94 20.60 -10.80
CA CYS A 261 -13.82 21.92 -10.18
C CYS A 261 -12.47 22.56 -10.53
N SER A 262 -12.47 23.74 -11.13
CA SER A 262 -11.24 24.46 -11.48
C SER A 262 -10.40 24.91 -10.27
N VAL A 263 -11.00 24.98 -9.08
CA VAL A 263 -10.34 25.45 -7.86
C VAL A 263 -9.68 24.31 -7.07
N CYS A 264 -10.40 23.21 -6.82
CA CYS A 264 -9.91 22.10 -5.99
C CYS A 264 -9.73 20.78 -6.74
N LEU A 265 -9.96 20.77 -8.07
CA LEU A 265 -9.84 19.59 -8.94
C LEU A 265 -10.74 18.41 -8.54
N SER A 266 -11.76 18.64 -7.72
CA SER A 266 -12.75 17.63 -7.36
C SER A 266 -13.61 17.24 -8.56
N ILE A 267 -13.91 15.94 -8.66
CA ILE A 267 -14.58 15.33 -9.80
C ILE A 267 -16.03 14.98 -9.43
N PHE A 268 -16.97 15.41 -10.26
CA PHE A 268 -18.41 15.23 -10.07
C PHE A 268 -19.05 14.47 -11.23
N CYS A 269 -20.02 13.61 -10.94
CA CYS A 269 -20.74 12.84 -11.97
C CYS A 269 -21.82 13.66 -12.69
N LYS A 270 -22.26 14.78 -12.10
CA LYS A 270 -23.28 15.69 -12.66
C LYS A 270 -22.84 17.13 -12.47
N HIS A 271 -23.36 18.02 -13.29
CA HIS A 271 -23.11 19.44 -13.16
C HIS A 271 -23.79 19.98 -11.88
N HIS A 272 -23.01 20.64 -11.03
CA HIS A 272 -23.51 21.34 -9.84
C HIS A 272 -23.33 22.85 -10.02
N LYS A 273 -24.07 23.68 -9.26
CA LYS A 273 -23.89 25.15 -9.25
C LYS A 273 -22.82 25.59 -8.25
N LYS A 274 -22.52 24.76 -7.26
CA LYS A 274 -21.53 25.00 -6.20
C LYS A 274 -20.74 23.72 -5.96
N CYS A 275 -19.43 23.86 -5.74
CA CYS A 275 -18.57 22.76 -5.36
C CYS A 275 -18.89 22.31 -3.93
N SER A 276 -19.17 21.03 -3.72
CA SER A 276 -19.40 20.48 -2.37
C SER A 276 -18.12 20.44 -1.52
N THR A 277 -16.95 20.33 -2.14
CA THR A 277 -15.64 20.26 -1.45
C THR A 277 -15.13 21.63 -1.00
N CYS A 278 -14.94 22.59 -1.92
CA CYS A 278 -14.36 23.91 -1.61
C CYS A 278 -15.39 25.04 -1.50
N GLY A 279 -16.66 24.80 -1.83
CA GLY A 279 -17.71 25.81 -1.76
C GLY A 279 -17.73 26.84 -2.90
N SER A 280 -16.85 26.76 -3.88
CA SER A 280 -16.82 27.70 -5.03
C SER A 280 -18.09 27.58 -5.90
N VAL A 281 -18.62 28.71 -6.35
CA VAL A 281 -19.79 28.76 -7.26
C VAL A 281 -19.30 28.68 -8.71
N PHE A 282 -19.82 27.74 -9.47
CA PHE A 282 -19.44 27.54 -10.86
C PHE A 282 -20.13 28.55 -11.77
N GLY A 283 -19.40 29.11 -12.75
CA GLY A 283 -19.95 30.03 -13.75
C GLY A 283 -19.97 31.51 -13.34
N GLN A 284 -19.48 31.89 -12.16
CA GLN A 284 -19.11 33.27 -11.91
C GLN A 284 -17.73 33.52 -12.52
N ALA A 285 -17.68 34.28 -13.61
CA ALA A 285 -16.45 34.92 -14.02
C ALA A 285 -15.93 35.74 -12.83
N GLN A 286 -14.63 35.66 -12.53
CA GLN A 286 -14.03 36.64 -11.63
C GLN A 286 -14.30 38.01 -12.26
N SER A 287 -15.20 38.79 -11.65
CA SER A 287 -15.38 40.19 -12.04
C SER A 287 -14.04 40.88 -11.82
N GLU A 288 -13.37 41.20 -12.92
CA GLU A 288 -12.15 41.99 -12.89
C GLU A 288 -12.41 43.26 -12.09
N ALA A 289 -11.60 43.44 -11.03
CA ALA A 289 -11.30 44.69 -10.35
C ALA A 289 -12.48 45.54 -9.82
N ALA A 290 -12.80 45.36 -8.53
CA ALA A 290 -13.21 46.46 -7.66
C ALA A 290 -12.01 47.11 -6.94
N SER A 291 -10.89 47.29 -7.64
CA SER A 291 -9.69 47.96 -7.12
C SER A 291 -9.10 48.95 -8.14
N ALA A 292 -9.95 49.85 -8.63
CA ALA A 292 -9.53 51.02 -9.40
C ALA A 292 -10.31 52.28 -8.99
N SER A 293 -10.29 52.61 -7.69
CA SER A 293 -10.73 53.92 -7.21
C SER A 293 -9.99 54.28 -5.92
N ASP A 294 -8.72 54.67 -6.04
CA ASP A 294 -8.07 55.73 -5.25
C ASP A 294 -6.54 55.62 -5.33
N LYS A 295 -5.98 56.10 -6.44
CA LYS A 295 -4.65 56.72 -6.41
C LYS A 295 -4.75 58.06 -7.11
N LYS A 296 -5.10 59.09 -6.34
CA LYS A 296 -4.92 60.50 -6.71
C LYS A 296 -3.49 60.71 -7.20
N ARG A 297 -3.36 60.98 -8.49
CA ARG A 297 -2.14 61.42 -9.16
C ARG A 297 -1.74 62.78 -8.55
N LYS A 298 -0.65 62.83 -7.79
CA LYS A 298 0.03 64.11 -7.47
C LYS A 298 0.72 64.60 -8.74
N THR A 299 0.26 65.72 -9.28
CA THR A 299 1.01 66.53 -10.24
C THR A 299 2.20 67.19 -9.55
N PRO A 300 3.36 67.36 -10.22
CA PRO A 300 4.43 68.21 -9.74
C PRO A 300 4.13 69.67 -10.13
N GLU A 301 4.14 70.57 -9.15
CA GLU A 301 4.22 72.01 -9.43
C GLU A 301 5.68 72.39 -9.71
N THR A 302 5.86 73.12 -10.81
CA THR A 302 7.03 73.91 -11.21
C THR A 302 7.45 74.94 -10.17
#